data_AF-A0A2T4CA03-F1
#
_entry.id   AF-A0A2T4CA03-F1
#
_cell.length_a   1.000
_cell.length_b   1.000
_cell.length_c   1.000
_cell.angle_alpha   90.00
_cell.angle_beta   90.00
_cell.angle_gamma   90.00
#
_symmetry.space_group_name_H-M   'P 1'
#
loop_
_entity.id
_entity.type
_entity.pdbx_description
1 polymer ?
#
loop_
_entity_poly.entity_id
_entity_poly.type
_entity_poly.pdbx_seq_one_letter_code
_entity_poly.pdbx_strand_id
1 'polypeptide(L)'
;MALDRIVNIVLRAAELVFATIVAGVTGEHLHHFRHASSWSQGRFIYTEVVAALSMFFSLLWLVPFSWSFVHWPVDIILSLCWWAAFGLLVNLLGNSCGYIFDWDNVHPISGDQCGKFKADIAFTFLSALLWLVSALLGIFWVNKHRTARVDAAPRQSSGRWYRRRSRV
;
A
#
# COMPACT_ATOMS: atom_id res chain seq x y z
N MET A 1 -13.69 -18.41 0.25
CA MET A 1 -13.38 -18.78 1.67
C MET A 1 -11.94 -19.27 1.86
N ALA A 2 -11.34 -20.08 0.96
CA ALA A 2 -9.90 -20.38 1.01
C ALA A 2 -9.05 -19.51 0.05
N LEU A 3 -9.52 -19.35 -1.19
CA LEU A 3 -8.82 -18.58 -2.23
C LEU A 3 -8.53 -17.14 -1.80
N ASP A 4 -9.51 -16.48 -1.19
CA ASP A 4 -9.36 -15.10 -0.76
C ASP A 4 -8.35 -14.93 0.38
N ARG A 5 -8.22 -15.96 1.24
CA ARG A 5 -7.23 -15.98 2.33
C ARG A 5 -5.83 -16.16 1.75
N ILE A 6 -5.67 -17.03 0.75
CA ILE A 6 -4.40 -17.23 0.04
C ILE A 6 -4.00 -15.96 -0.70
N VAL A 7 -4.92 -15.33 -1.43
CA VAL A 7 -4.67 -14.07 -2.15
C VAL A 7 -4.21 -12.98 -1.18
N ASN A 8 -4.88 -12.83 -0.04
CA ASN A 8 -4.48 -11.85 0.98
C ASN A 8 -3.06 -12.15 1.52
N ILE A 9 -2.76 -13.41 1.87
CA ILE A 9 -1.43 -13.80 2.35
C ILE A 9 -0.34 -13.51 1.32
N VAL A 10 -0.56 -13.86 0.05
CA VAL A 10 0.41 -13.61 -1.03
C VAL A 10 0.61 -12.13 -1.25
N LEU A 11 -0.47 -11.33 -1.24
CA LEU A 11 -0.42 -9.88 -1.40
C LEU A 11 0.37 -9.22 -0.26
N ARG A 12 0.14 -9.63 1.00
CA ARG A 12 0.91 -9.15 2.16
C ARG A 12 2.38 -9.56 2.12
N ALA A 13 2.67 -10.78 1.66
CA ALA A 13 4.04 -11.22 1.47
C ALA A 13 4.75 -10.40 0.39
N ALA A 14 4.06 -10.09 -0.71
CA ALA A 14 4.60 -9.22 -1.75
C ALA A 14 4.88 -7.81 -1.20
N GLU A 15 3.92 -7.18 -0.51
CA GLU A 15 4.11 -5.87 0.14
C GLU A 15 5.32 -5.85 1.06
N LEU A 16 5.49 -6.89 1.88
CA LEU A 16 6.62 -7.01 2.79
C LEU A 16 7.96 -7.10 2.04
N VAL A 17 8.02 -7.92 0.98
CA VAL A 17 9.23 -8.03 0.15
C VAL A 17 9.58 -6.69 -0.48
N PHE A 18 8.64 -5.99 -1.11
CA PHE A 18 8.93 -4.70 -1.73
C PHE A 18 9.32 -3.63 -0.70
N ALA A 19 8.66 -3.59 0.47
CA ALA A 19 9.02 -2.66 1.54
C ALA A 19 10.45 -2.94 2.06
N THR A 20 10.83 -4.20 2.25
CA THR A 20 12.19 -4.58 2.68
C THR A 20 13.26 -4.19 1.67
N ILE A 21 13.00 -4.35 0.37
CA ILE A 21 13.92 -3.95 -0.70
C ILE A 21 14.15 -2.44 -0.65
N VAL A 22 13.08 -1.64 -0.60
CA VAL A 22 13.19 -0.18 -0.55
C VAL A 22 13.97 0.25 0.70
N ALA A 23 13.63 -0.26 1.88
CA ALA A 23 14.34 0.08 3.12
C ALA A 23 15.84 -0.30 3.08
N GLY A 24 16.18 -1.44 2.49
CA GLY A 24 17.57 -1.85 2.32
C GLY A 24 18.35 -0.89 1.43
N VAL A 25 17.75 -0.45 0.31
CA VAL A 25 18.36 0.49 -0.63
C VAL A 25 18.46 1.88 -0.02
N THR A 26 17.40 2.39 0.63
CA THR A 26 17.40 3.70 1.28
C THR A 26 18.34 3.76 2.49
N GLY A 27 18.47 2.66 3.23
CA GLY A 27 19.41 2.52 4.34
C GLY A 27 20.89 2.59 3.92
N GLU A 28 21.25 1.95 2.79
CA GLU A 28 22.61 2.04 2.21
C GLU A 28 22.95 3.49 1.87
N HIS A 29 22.00 4.21 1.25
CA HIS A 29 22.18 5.63 0.91
C HIS A 29 22.35 6.51 2.16
N LEU A 30 21.60 6.27 3.23
CA LEU A 30 21.70 7.08 4.46
C LEU A 30 23.08 6.97 5.12
N HIS A 31 23.74 5.82 5.01
CA HIS A 31 25.09 5.62 5.53
C HIS A 31 26.15 6.39 4.71
N HIS A 32 25.97 6.47 3.39
CA HIS A 32 26.90 7.16 2.48
C HIS A 32 26.73 8.68 2.47
N PHE A 33 25.53 9.21 2.73
CA PHE A 33 25.22 10.64 2.59
C PHE A 33 25.24 11.45 3.90
N ARG A 34 26.06 11.08 4.90
CA ARG A 34 26.23 11.83 6.17
C ARG A 34 26.64 13.31 5.99
N HIS A 35 27.00 13.77 4.79
CA HIS A 35 27.45 15.14 4.50
C HIS A 35 26.61 15.83 3.40
N ALA A 36 25.47 15.26 2.99
CA ALA A 36 24.62 15.86 1.96
C ALA A 36 23.68 16.94 2.54
N SER A 37 23.15 17.80 1.66
CA SER A 37 22.28 18.93 2.02
C SER A 37 21.06 18.48 2.84
N SER A 38 20.69 19.28 3.85
CA SER A 38 19.63 18.96 4.83
C SER A 38 18.28 18.60 4.19
N TRP A 39 17.98 19.19 3.04
CA TRP A 39 16.73 18.96 2.30
C TRP A 39 16.68 17.60 1.60
N SER A 40 17.82 17.11 1.09
CA SER A 40 17.92 15.78 0.47
C SER A 40 17.75 14.69 1.53
N GLN A 41 18.43 14.86 2.66
CA GLN A 41 18.43 13.88 3.75
C GLN A 41 17.03 13.67 4.34
N GLY A 42 16.23 14.74 4.47
CA GLY A 42 14.84 14.64 4.96
C GLY A 42 13.95 13.75 4.10
N ARG A 43 14.20 13.67 2.79
CA ARG A 43 13.42 12.86 1.85
C ARG A 43 13.66 11.37 2.03
N PHE A 44 14.94 10.99 2.22
CA PHE A 44 15.33 9.60 2.51
C PHE A 44 14.81 9.12 3.87
N ILE A 45 14.83 9.99 4.87
CA ILE A 45 14.28 9.66 6.20
C ILE A 45 12.77 9.42 6.10
N TYR A 46 12.05 10.24 5.33
CA TYR A 46 10.61 10.03 5.12
C TYR A 46 10.33 8.66 4.48
N THR A 47 11.07 8.29 3.44
CA THR A 47 10.87 7.04 2.70
C THR A 47 11.22 5.82 3.56
N GLU A 48 12.28 5.91 4.35
CA GLU A 48 12.68 4.89 5.33
C GLU A 48 11.56 4.65 6.38
N VAL A 49 11.01 5.73 6.95
CA VAL A 49 9.94 5.63 7.95
C VAL A 49 8.68 5.00 7.33
N VAL A 50 8.30 5.39 6.12
CA VAL A 50 7.16 4.79 5.40
C VAL A 50 7.40 3.31 5.12
N ALA A 51 8.63 2.93 4.74
CA ALA A 51 8.99 1.54 4.50
C ALA A 51 8.95 0.70 5.80
N ALA A 52 9.47 1.24 6.91
CA ALA A 52 9.45 0.58 8.22
C ALA A 52 8.03 0.39 8.76
N LEU A 53 7.17 1.42 8.65
CA LEU A 53 5.76 1.31 9.02
C LEU A 53 5.05 0.25 8.17
N SER A 54 5.29 0.25 6.87
CA SER A 54 4.71 -0.73 5.94
C SER A 54 5.12 -2.16 6.32
N MET A 55 6.40 -2.41 6.58
CA MET A 55 6.88 -3.70 7.06
C MET A 55 6.23 -4.12 8.37
N PHE A 56 6.14 -3.21 9.34
CA PHE A 56 5.51 -3.47 10.63
C PHE A 56 4.04 -3.87 10.46
N PHE A 57 3.29 -3.12 9.65
CA PHE A 57 1.89 -3.41 9.38
C PHE A 57 1.70 -4.71 8.59
N SER A 58 2.49 -4.96 7.54
CA SER A 58 2.43 -6.22 6.77
C SER A 58 2.76 -7.44 7.65
N LEU A 59 3.73 -7.34 8.55
CA LEU A 59 4.11 -8.43 9.45
C LEU A 59 3.05 -8.67 10.53
N LEU A 60 2.50 -7.59 11.12
CA LEU A 60 1.45 -7.67 12.12
C LEU A 60 0.18 -8.30 11.55
N TRP A 61 -0.11 -8.05 10.27
CA TRP A 61 -1.25 -8.63 9.56
C TRP A 61 -1.05 -10.05 9.03
N LEU A 62 0.19 -10.54 8.97
CA LEU A 62 0.51 -11.90 8.57
C LEU A 62 0.12 -12.91 9.66
N VAL A 63 0.08 -12.48 10.92
CA VAL A 63 -0.42 -13.29 12.05
C VAL A 63 -1.95 -13.22 12.08
N PRO A 64 -2.68 -14.35 11.94
CA PRO A 64 -4.14 -14.36 11.82
C PRO A 64 -4.84 -14.15 13.18
N PHE A 65 -4.38 -13.20 14.02
CA PHE A 65 -4.79 -13.10 15.43
C PHE A 65 -5.50 -11.81 15.84
N SER A 66 -5.83 -10.87 14.95
CA SER A 66 -6.52 -9.66 15.41
C SER A 66 -7.55 -9.11 14.44
N TRP A 67 -8.81 -9.46 14.76
CA TRP A 67 -10.02 -8.65 14.57
C TRP A 67 -10.24 -8.02 13.18
N SER A 68 -11.10 -8.73 12.44
CA SER A 68 -11.64 -8.53 11.10
C SER A 68 -12.25 -7.14 10.73
N PHE A 69 -11.86 -6.02 11.33
CA PHE A 69 -12.60 -4.74 11.15
C PHE A 69 -11.80 -3.47 10.81
N VAL A 70 -10.46 -3.45 10.79
CA VAL A 70 -9.71 -2.16 10.68
C VAL A 70 -8.50 -2.22 9.74
N HIS A 71 -8.57 -3.01 8.68
CA HIS A 71 -7.42 -3.23 7.78
C HIS A 71 -7.42 -2.24 6.61
N TRP A 72 -8.60 -2.03 6.03
CA TRP A 72 -8.78 -1.17 4.85
C TRP A 72 -8.34 0.30 5.00
N PRO A 73 -8.50 1.01 6.15
CA PRO A 73 -8.12 2.42 6.21
C PRO A 73 -6.61 2.59 6.37
N VAL A 74 -5.94 1.65 7.07
CA VAL A 74 -4.48 1.64 7.22
C VAL A 74 -3.83 1.41 5.86
N ASP A 75 -4.37 0.48 5.05
CA ASP A 75 -3.88 0.20 3.71
C ASP A 75 -3.96 1.44 2.78
N ILE A 76 -5.04 2.23 2.87
CA ILE A 76 -5.19 3.48 2.10
C ILE A 76 -4.17 4.52 2.53
N ILE A 77 -3.99 4.71 3.84
CA ILE A 77 -3.04 5.70 4.37
C ILE A 77 -1.62 5.35 3.91
N LEU A 78 -1.24 4.08 4.01
CA LEU A 78 0.07 3.62 3.57
C LEU A 78 0.24 3.77 2.05
N SER A 79 -0.78 3.45 1.26
CA SER A 79 -0.78 3.72 -0.19
C SER A 79 -0.50 5.20 -0.48
N LEU A 80 -1.18 6.13 0.20
CA LEU A 80 -0.96 7.58 0.01
C LEU A 80 0.46 8.00 0.44
N CYS A 81 0.99 7.44 1.52
CA CYS A 81 2.38 7.67 1.93
C CYS A 81 3.38 7.19 0.88
N TRP A 82 3.15 6.02 0.26
CA TRP A 82 4.00 5.51 -0.82
C TRP A 82 3.93 6.37 -2.09
N TRP A 83 2.76 6.90 -2.44
CA TRP A 83 2.64 7.87 -3.54
C TRP A 83 3.38 9.17 -3.26
N ALA A 84 3.31 9.67 -2.03
CA ALA A 84 4.08 10.85 -1.61
C ALA A 84 5.59 10.57 -1.65
N ALA A 85 6.01 9.39 -1.17
CA ALA A 85 7.40 8.95 -1.23
C ALA A 85 7.91 8.90 -2.68
N PHE A 86 7.15 8.28 -3.58
CA PHE A 86 7.46 8.25 -5.02
C PHE A 86 7.65 9.65 -5.61
N GLY A 87 6.71 10.57 -5.36
CA GLY A 87 6.82 11.95 -5.83
C GLY A 87 8.06 12.67 -5.28
N LEU A 88 8.44 12.36 -4.04
CA LEU A 88 9.61 12.94 -3.37
C LEU A 88 10.93 12.43 -3.97
N LEU A 89 11.02 11.13 -4.30
CA LEU A 89 12.18 10.54 -4.98
C LEU A 89 12.31 11.07 -6.41
N VAL A 90 11.21 11.16 -7.17
CA VAL A 90 11.24 11.70 -8.54
C VAL A 90 11.68 13.16 -8.55
N ASN A 91 11.18 13.97 -7.60
CA ASN A 91 11.60 15.36 -7.43
C ASN A 91 13.05 15.50 -6.93
N LEU A 92 13.65 14.45 -6.35
CA LEU A 92 15.07 14.45 -6.03
C LEU A 92 15.93 14.23 -7.29
N LEU A 93 15.45 13.39 -8.21
CA LEU A 93 16.22 12.96 -9.38
C LEU A 93 16.17 13.96 -10.56
N GLY A 94 15.17 14.85 -10.57
CA GLY A 94 14.68 15.63 -11.72
C GLY A 94 15.64 16.50 -12.54
N ASN A 95 16.95 16.51 -12.28
CA ASN A 95 17.94 17.16 -13.16
C ASN A 95 19.34 16.51 -13.22
N SER A 96 19.64 15.50 -12.39
CA SER A 96 21.02 14.97 -12.25
C SER A 96 21.26 13.63 -12.97
N CYS A 97 20.20 12.98 -13.45
CA CYS A 97 20.23 11.56 -13.88
C CYS A 97 19.50 11.26 -15.20
N GLY A 98 19.17 12.29 -15.99
CA GLY A 98 18.44 12.11 -17.26
C GLY A 98 16.98 11.66 -17.09
N TYR A 99 16.29 11.38 -18.20
CA TYR A 99 14.89 10.93 -18.19
C TYR A 99 14.75 9.57 -17.48
N ILE A 100 13.70 9.42 -16.68
CA ILE A 100 13.39 8.20 -15.91
C ILE A 100 13.34 6.94 -16.81
N PHE A 101 12.92 7.11 -18.08
CA PHE A 101 12.77 6.03 -19.07
C PHE A 101 13.94 5.86 -20.04
N ASP A 102 15.04 6.59 -19.87
CA ASP A 102 16.24 6.38 -20.66
C ASP A 102 17.11 5.29 -20.02
N TRP A 103 17.10 4.10 -20.63
CA TRP A 103 17.86 2.92 -20.18
C TRP A 103 19.15 2.72 -20.99
N ASP A 104 19.49 3.65 -21.89
CA ASP A 104 20.57 3.51 -22.89
C ASP A 104 21.98 3.44 -22.27
N ASN A 105 22.14 3.80 -20.99
CA ASN A 105 23.43 3.83 -20.27
C ASN A 105 23.44 3.06 -18.93
N VAL A 106 22.61 2.01 -18.79
CA VAL A 106 22.63 1.15 -17.59
C VAL A 106 23.65 0.03 -17.78
N HIS A 107 24.93 0.33 -17.54
CA HIS A 107 26.00 -0.66 -17.55
C HIS A 107 26.03 -1.39 -16.19
N PRO A 108 25.84 -2.72 -16.12
CA PRO A 108 25.84 -3.47 -14.87
C PRO A 108 27.23 -3.62 -14.22
N ILE A 109 28.29 -3.11 -14.87
CA ILE A 109 29.70 -3.34 -14.49
C ILE A 109 30.39 -2.06 -13.98
N SER A 110 29.83 -0.87 -14.22
CA SER A 110 30.39 0.41 -13.78
C SER A 110 29.37 1.20 -12.94
N GLY A 111 29.28 0.86 -11.66
CA GLY A 111 29.21 1.77 -10.49
C GLY A 111 28.29 3.00 -10.46
N ASP A 112 27.37 3.22 -11.39
CA ASP A 112 26.62 4.47 -11.41
C ASP A 112 25.42 4.41 -10.47
N GLN A 113 25.52 5.18 -9.38
CA GLN A 113 24.46 5.42 -8.38
C GLN A 113 23.10 5.71 -9.03
N CYS A 114 23.11 6.30 -10.22
CA CYS A 114 21.92 6.61 -11.01
C CYS A 114 21.02 5.41 -11.32
N GLY A 115 21.61 4.26 -11.69
CA GLY A 115 20.86 3.04 -12.01
C GLY A 115 20.16 2.44 -10.79
N LYS A 116 20.84 2.45 -9.63
CA LYS A 116 20.27 2.04 -8.33
C LYS A 116 19.06 2.91 -7.97
N PHE A 117 19.17 4.23 -8.13
CA PHE A 117 18.07 5.17 -7.87
C PHE A 117 16.85 4.93 -8.77
N LYS A 118 17.05 4.62 -10.05
CA LYS A 118 15.94 4.29 -10.96
C LYS A 118 15.20 3.02 -10.54
N ALA A 119 15.94 1.99 -10.13
CA ALA A 119 15.35 0.76 -9.63
C ALA A 119 14.55 1.00 -8.35
N ASP A 120 15.10 1.76 -7.40
CA ASP A 120 14.41 2.12 -6.16
C ASP A 120 13.08 2.83 -6.41
N ILE A 121 13.07 3.83 -7.30
CA ILE A 121 11.85 4.53 -7.72
C ILE A 121 10.80 3.56 -8.27
N ALA A 122 11.19 2.60 -9.12
CA ALA A 122 10.26 1.60 -9.65
C ALA A 122 9.66 0.71 -8.54
N PHE A 123 10.47 0.30 -7.57
CA PHE A 123 9.99 -0.50 -6.44
C PHE A 123 9.06 0.29 -5.50
N THR A 124 9.34 1.58 -5.26
CA THR A 124 8.42 2.44 -4.50
C THR A 124 7.06 2.58 -5.18
N PHE A 125 7.03 2.68 -6.51
CA PHE A 125 5.81 2.72 -7.30
C PHE A 125 5.01 1.41 -7.22
N LEU A 126 5.69 0.27 -7.36
CA LEU A 126 5.05 -1.04 -7.22
C LEU A 126 4.48 -1.26 -5.81
N SER A 127 5.21 -0.83 -4.78
CA SER A 127 4.73 -0.85 -3.40
C SER A 127 3.45 -0.02 -3.26
N ALA A 128 3.42 1.21 -3.78
CA ALA A 128 2.22 2.06 -3.77
C ALA A 128 1.00 1.36 -4.42
N LEU A 129 1.22 0.67 -5.54
CA LEU A 129 0.16 -0.07 -6.23
C LEU A 129 -0.33 -1.28 -5.44
N LEU A 130 0.57 -2.03 -4.80
CA LEU A 130 0.20 -3.19 -4.00
C LEU A 130 -0.66 -2.80 -2.79
N TRP A 131 -0.25 -1.77 -2.05
CA TRP A 131 -1.03 -1.22 -0.94
C TRP A 131 -2.41 -0.71 -1.39
N LEU A 132 -2.50 -0.12 -2.59
CA LEU A 132 -3.78 0.30 -3.19
C LEU A 132 -4.67 -0.90 -3.50
N VAL A 133 -4.12 -1.96 -4.12
CA VAL A 133 -4.86 -3.18 -4.44
C VAL A 133 -5.37 -3.86 -3.16
N SER A 134 -4.55 -3.90 -2.11
CA SER A 134 -4.95 -4.39 -0.78
C SER A 134 -6.13 -3.60 -0.20
N ALA A 135 -6.06 -2.27 -0.26
CA ALA A 135 -7.14 -1.40 0.19
C ALA A 135 -8.45 -1.66 -0.59
N LEU A 136 -8.37 -1.76 -1.92
CA LEU A 136 -9.53 -2.01 -2.79
C LEU A 136 -10.18 -3.37 -2.50
N LEU A 137 -9.37 -4.42 -2.34
CA LEU A 137 -9.86 -5.75 -1.96
C LEU A 137 -10.53 -5.72 -0.58
N GLY A 138 -9.94 -5.00 0.38
CA GLY A 138 -10.52 -4.76 1.70
C GLY A 138 -11.90 -4.09 1.64
N ILE A 139 -12.04 -3.01 0.85
CA ILE A 139 -13.30 -2.31 0.64
C ILE A 139 -14.34 -3.22 -0.03
N PHE A 140 -13.95 -3.91 -1.11
CA PHE A 140 -14.84 -4.80 -1.86
C PHE A 140 -15.43 -5.88 -0.95
N TRP A 141 -14.59 -6.46 -0.09
CA TRP A 141 -15.00 -7.43 0.89
C TRP A 141 -15.96 -6.85 1.94
N VAL A 142 -15.64 -5.71 2.54
CA VAL A 142 -16.52 -5.06 3.53
C VAL A 142 -17.89 -4.75 2.92
N ASN A 143 -17.92 -4.21 1.70
CA ASN A 143 -19.17 -3.87 1.01
C ASN A 143 -20.01 -5.13 0.73
N LYS A 144 -19.39 -6.22 0.27
CA LYS A 144 -20.08 -7.49 0.01
C LYS A 144 -20.68 -8.12 1.29
N HIS A 145 -19.97 -8.03 2.41
CA HIS A 145 -20.49 -8.51 3.70
C HIS A 145 -21.60 -7.61 4.25
N ARG A 146 -21.53 -6.30 3.99
CA ARG A 146 -22.57 -5.34 4.38
C ARG A 146 -23.87 -5.58 3.60
N THR A 147 -23.81 -5.77 2.28
CA THR A 147 -25.00 -6.09 1.48
C THR A 147 -25.63 -7.41 1.91
N ALA A 148 -24.82 -8.45 2.17
CA ALA A 148 -25.34 -9.74 2.65
C ALA A 148 -26.05 -9.64 4.01
N ARG A 149 -25.62 -8.74 4.92
CA ARG A 149 -26.29 -8.49 6.21
C ARG A 149 -27.58 -7.68 6.06
N VAL A 150 -27.67 -6.78 5.09
CA VAL A 150 -28.89 -6.02 4.79
C VAL A 150 -29.98 -6.93 4.22
N ASP A 151 -29.61 -7.88 3.35
CA ASP A 151 -30.56 -8.85 2.79
C ASP A 151 -31.01 -9.92 3.80
N ALA A 152 -30.17 -10.22 4.81
CA ALA A 152 -30.49 -11.14 5.89
C ALA A 152 -31.25 -10.48 7.07
N ALA A 153 -31.40 -9.15 7.08
CA ALA A 153 -32.29 -8.49 8.02
C ALA A 153 -33.73 -8.90 7.67
N PRO A 154 -34.51 -9.48 8.61
CA PRO A 154 -35.88 -9.84 8.30
C PRO A 154 -36.60 -8.56 7.91
N ARG A 155 -37.20 -8.55 6.71
CA ARG A 155 -38.21 -7.57 6.32
C ARG A 155 -39.28 -7.56 7.41
N GLN A 156 -39.14 -6.68 8.41
CA GLN A 156 -40.25 -6.26 9.24
C GLN A 156 -41.18 -5.53 8.29
N SER A 157 -42.13 -6.29 7.74
CA SER A 157 -43.29 -5.82 7.00
C SER A 157 -44.22 -5.11 7.97
N SER A 158 -43.77 -3.97 8.48
CA SER A 158 -44.60 -3.02 9.19
C SER A 158 -45.54 -2.36 8.17
N GLY A 159 -46.65 -3.00 7.84
CA GLY A 159 -47.70 -2.33 7.08
C GLY A 159 -48.67 -3.24 6.34
N ARG A 160 -49.77 -3.61 7.01
CA ARG A 160 -51.18 -3.38 6.59
C ARG A 160 -52.10 -4.41 7.23
N TRP A 161 -52.55 -4.09 8.44
CA TRP A 161 -53.78 -4.65 9.01
C TRP A 161 -54.84 -3.55 9.07
N TYR A 162 -55.41 -3.24 7.91
CA TYR A 162 -56.68 -2.52 7.82
C TYR A 162 -57.59 -3.32 6.89
N ARG A 163 -58.27 -4.33 7.44
CA ARG A 163 -59.43 -4.95 6.80
C ARG A 163 -60.65 -4.64 7.67
N ARG A 164 -61.31 -3.53 7.33
CA ARG A 164 -62.75 -3.34 7.57
C ARG A 164 -63.48 -4.58 7.07
N ARG A 165 -64.30 -5.18 7.93
CA ARG A 165 -65.44 -5.97 7.46
C ARG A 165 -66.64 -5.61 8.32
N SER A 166 -67.35 -4.58 7.86
CA SER A 166 -68.78 -4.44 8.14
C SER A 166 -69.48 -5.63 7.52
N ARG A 167 -70.28 -6.35 8.31
CA ARG A 167 -71.40 -7.14 7.81
C ARG A 167 -72.41 -7.37 8.93
N VAL A 168 -73.54 -6.67 8.74
CA VAL A 168 -74.94 -6.93 9.10
C VAL A 168 -75.25 -7.19 10.58
#